data_AF-A0A286UK30-F1
#
_entry.id   AF-A0A286UK30-F1
#
_cell.length_a   1.000
_cell.length_b   1.000
_cell.length_c   1.000
_cell.angle_alpha   90.00
_cell.angle_beta   90.00
_cell.angle_gamma   90.00
#
_symmetry.space_group_name_H-M   'P 1'
#
loop_
_entity.id
_entity.type
_entity.pdbx_description
1 polymer ?
#
loop_
_entity_poly.entity_id
_entity_poly.type
_entity_poly.pdbx_seq_one_letter_code
_entity_poly.pdbx_strand_id
1 'polypeptide(L)'
;MSVKLVKLLKRTILKLTWGNTRLRLVKKHISLAMSNVCAHQNTLGSLPHYILNLSVTVLKRPYLSASLGALWLAGRIFYTIGYSSGDPKRRLTRGGYLSSAALIGLILTSTYTVYEFVVEDL
;
A
#
# COMPACT_ATOMS: atom_id res chain seq x y z
N MET A 1 -45.25 37.08 6.35
CA MET A 1 -44.16 36.21 6.83
C MET A 1 -42.88 37.03 6.95
N SER A 2 -42.43 37.32 8.17
CA SER A 2 -41.40 38.34 8.42
C SER A 2 -40.05 37.96 7.83
N VAL A 3 -39.42 38.86 7.06
CA VAL A 3 -38.08 38.73 6.45
C VAL A 3 -37.02 38.28 7.47
N LYS A 4 -37.23 38.58 8.76
CA LYS A 4 -36.39 38.12 9.88
C LYS A 4 -36.35 36.60 10.02
N LEU A 5 -37.49 35.91 9.83
CA LEU A 5 -37.61 34.47 9.97
C LEU A 5 -36.82 33.73 8.88
N VAL A 6 -36.88 34.24 7.64
CA VAL A 6 -36.12 33.68 6.50
C VAL A 6 -34.60 33.88 6.71
N LYS A 7 -34.16 35.03 7.24
CA LYS A 7 -32.75 35.27 7.58
C LYS A 7 -32.25 34.34 8.68
N LEU A 8 -33.06 34.08 9.71
CA LEU A 8 -32.73 33.14 10.79
C LEU A 8 -32.61 31.71 10.26
N LEU A 9 -33.58 31.25 9.46
CA LEU A 9 -33.55 29.94 8.83
C LEU A 9 -32.31 29.74 7.96
N LYS A 10 -31.98 30.71 7.09
CA LYS A 10 -30.76 30.64 6.26
C LYS A 10 -29.49 30.55 7.11
N ARG A 11 -29.39 31.28 8.23
CA ARG A 11 -28.24 31.19 9.14
C ARG A 11 -28.12 29.82 9.81
N THR A 12 -29.23 29.24 10.23
CA THR A 12 -29.25 27.92 10.87
C THR A 12 -28.89 26.81 9.88
N ILE A 13 -29.49 26.82 8.68
CA ILE A 13 -29.17 25.87 7.61
C ILE A 13 -27.69 26.00 7.21
N LEU A 14 -27.19 27.23 7.03
CA LEU A 14 -25.79 27.46 6.68
C LEU A 14 -24.85 26.90 7.74
N LYS A 15 -25.10 27.15 9.03
CA LYS A 15 -24.31 26.58 10.15
C LYS A 15 -24.35 25.06 10.17
N LEU A 16 -25.52 24.46 9.94
CA LEU A 16 -25.69 23.00 9.90
C LEU A 16 -24.91 22.38 8.72
N THR A 17 -25.02 22.99 7.53
CA THR A 17 -24.26 22.57 6.35
C THR A 17 -22.75 22.77 6.54
N TRP A 18 -22.33 23.88 7.14
CA TRP A 18 -20.91 24.17 7.40
C TRP A 18 -20.29 23.18 8.39
N GLY A 19 -21.02 22.85 9.46
CA GLY A 19 -20.60 21.83 10.42
C GLY A 19 -20.43 20.45 9.78
N ASN A 20 -21.37 20.06 8.91
CA ASN A 20 -21.36 18.75 8.26
C ASN A 20 -20.27 18.62 7.17
N THR A 21 -19.92 19.71 6.48
CA THR A 21 -18.81 19.73 5.51
C THR A 21 -17.45 19.66 6.22
N ARG A 22 -17.26 20.37 7.34
CA ARG A 22 -16.06 20.23 8.18
C ARG A 22 -15.91 18.83 8.75
N LEU A 23 -16.99 18.23 9.25
CA LEU A 23 -16.97 16.85 9.75
C LEU A 23 -16.61 15.85 8.64
N ARG A 24 -17.12 16.05 7.41
CA ARG A 24 -16.72 15.22 6.26
C ARG A 24 -15.25 15.39 5.89
N LEU A 25 -14.73 16.61 5.89
CA LEU A 25 -13.32 16.88 5.63
C LEU A 25 -12.42 16.25 6.70
N VAL A 26 -12.73 16.46 7.98
CA VAL A 26 -11.96 15.89 9.10
C VAL A 26 -12.00 14.36 9.07
N LYS A 27 -13.16 13.74 8.85
CA LYS A 27 -13.26 12.28 8.67
C LYS A 27 -12.42 11.78 7.49
N LYS A 28 -12.41 12.51 6.36
CA LYS A 28 -11.58 12.18 5.20
C LYS A 28 -10.09 12.25 5.54
N HIS A 29 -9.62 13.31 6.21
CA HIS A 29 -8.22 13.45 6.60
C HIS A 29 -7.78 12.37 7.60
N ILE A 30 -8.60 12.07 8.62
CA ILE A 30 -8.30 11.01 9.60
C ILE A 30 -8.27 9.63 8.92
N SER A 31 -9.23 9.35 8.03
CA SER A 31 -9.29 8.08 7.29
C SER A 31 -8.08 7.90 6.36
N LEU A 32 -7.68 8.96 5.65
CA LEU A 32 -6.49 8.94 4.80
C LEU A 32 -5.22 8.74 5.62
N ALA A 33 -5.06 9.49 6.71
CA ALA A 33 -3.90 9.38 7.60
C ALA A 33 -3.76 7.96 8.18
N MET A 34 -4.86 7.40 8.71
CA MET A 34 -4.87 6.03 9.24
C MET A 34 -4.52 5.01 8.16
N SER A 35 -5.04 5.18 6.94
CA SER A 35 -4.77 4.25 5.85
C SER A 35 -3.29 4.22 5.44
N ASN A 36 -2.59 5.36 5.49
CA ASN A 36 -1.16 5.44 5.19
C ASN A 36 -0.32 4.71 6.23
N VAL A 37 -0.64 4.85 7.52
CA VAL A 37 0.04 4.12 8.61
C VAL A 37 -0.15 2.61 8.44
N CYS A 38 -1.37 2.16 8.12
CA CYS A 38 -1.61 0.74 7.83
C CYS A 38 -0.83 0.24 6.60
N ALA A 39 -0.71 1.05 5.54
CA ALA A 39 0.07 0.70 4.36
C ALA A 39 1.58 0.59 4.67
N HIS A 40 2.09 1.48 5.53
CA HIS A 40 3.47 1.44 6.00
C HIS A 40 3.72 0.17 6.81
N GLN A 41 2.84 -0.17 7.76
CA GLN A 41 2.97 -1.37 8.58
C GLN A 41 2.90 -2.66 7.75
N ASN A 42 2.03 -2.71 6.74
CA ASN A 42 1.97 -3.87 5.83
C ASN A 42 3.27 -4.02 5.02
N THR A 43 3.89 -2.91 4.63
CA THR A 43 5.17 -2.94 3.91
C THR A 43 6.29 -3.41 4.84
N LEU A 44 6.37 -2.88 6.07
CA LEU A 44 7.34 -3.31 7.08
C LEU A 44 7.22 -4.79 7.43
N GLY A 45 6.02 -5.36 7.49
CA GLY A 45 5.85 -6.80 7.74
C GLY A 45 6.39 -7.68 6.60
N SER A 46 6.28 -7.21 5.36
CA SER A 46 6.76 -7.94 4.18
C SER A 46 8.23 -7.68 3.82
N LEU A 47 8.79 -6.57 4.29
CA LEU A 47 10.16 -6.13 4.02
C LEU A 47 11.24 -7.15 4.44
N PRO A 48 11.23 -7.73 5.66
CA PRO A 48 12.27 -8.67 6.07
C PRO A 48 12.26 -9.93 5.19
N HIS A 49 11.07 -10.45 4.85
CA HIS A 49 10.92 -11.59 3.95
C HIS A 49 11.50 -11.30 2.56
N TYR A 50 11.26 -10.09 2.05
CA TYR A 50 11.82 -9.66 0.77
C TYR A 50 13.35 -9.58 0.81
N ILE A 51 13.92 -8.89 1.81
CA ILE A 51 15.37 -8.69 1.92
C ILE A 51 16.09 -10.03 2.12
N LEU A 52 15.58 -10.91 2.98
CA LEU A 52 16.20 -12.21 3.24
C LEU A 52 16.26 -13.07 1.97
N ASN A 53 15.14 -13.21 1.25
CA ASN A 53 15.10 -13.99 0.01
C ASN A 53 15.97 -13.35 -1.09
N LEU A 54 16.00 -12.01 -1.16
CA LEU A 54 16.86 -11.31 -2.11
C LEU A 54 18.35 -11.57 -1.81
N SER A 55 18.77 -11.44 -0.55
CA SER A 55 20.15 -11.67 -0.14
C SER A 55 20.64 -13.07 -0.48
N VAL A 56 19.81 -14.11 -0.24
CA VAL A 56 20.15 -15.50 -0.56
C VAL A 56 20.27 -15.71 -2.07
N THR A 57 19.32 -15.19 -2.85
CA THR A 57 19.29 -15.40 -4.31
C THR A 57 20.41 -14.65 -5.06
N VAL A 58 20.82 -13.46 -4.59
CA VAL A 58 21.89 -12.67 -5.22
C VAL A 58 23.22 -13.40 -5.28
N LEU A 59 23.51 -14.26 -4.30
CA LEU A 59 24.80 -14.97 -4.20
C LEU A 59 25.08 -15.87 -5.41
N LYS A 60 24.05 -16.49 -5.99
CA LYS A 60 24.18 -17.38 -7.15
C LYS A 60 23.64 -16.76 -8.44
N ARG A 61 22.56 -15.97 -8.36
CA ARG A 61 21.78 -15.52 -9.54
C ARG A 61 21.45 -14.02 -9.46
N PRO A 62 22.45 -13.13 -9.62
CA PRO A 62 22.29 -11.69 -9.40
C PRO A 62 21.31 -11.02 -10.37
N TYR A 63 21.30 -11.41 -11.65
CA TYR A 63 20.42 -10.81 -12.67
C TYR A 63 18.93 -11.13 -12.45
N LEU A 64 18.62 -12.38 -12.05
CA LEU A 64 17.25 -12.79 -11.73
C LEU A 64 16.76 -12.12 -10.46
N SER A 65 17.60 -12.05 -9.42
CA SER A 65 17.25 -11.40 -8.17
C SER A 65 17.02 -9.89 -8.36
N ALA A 66 17.85 -9.21 -9.16
CA ALA A 66 17.65 -7.80 -9.48
C ALA A 66 16.32 -7.53 -10.20
N SER A 67 15.95 -8.40 -11.16
CA SER A 67 14.71 -8.26 -11.93
C SER A 67 13.46 -8.47 -11.05
N LEU A 68 13.46 -9.51 -10.22
CA LEU A 68 12.37 -9.79 -9.28
C LEU A 68 12.30 -8.73 -8.17
N GLY A 69 13.44 -8.24 -7.72
CA GLY A 69 13.55 -7.14 -6.77
C GLY A 69 12.95 -5.83 -7.29
N ALA A 70 13.31 -5.47 -8.53
CA ALA A 70 12.73 -4.32 -9.22
C ALA A 70 11.22 -4.46 -9.40
N LEU A 71 10.72 -5.65 -9.75
CA LEU A 71 9.29 -5.93 -9.88
C LEU A 71 8.54 -5.76 -8.55
N TRP A 72 9.13 -6.23 -7.45
CA TRP A 72 8.56 -6.06 -6.11
C TRP A 72 8.51 -4.57 -5.69
N LEU A 73 9.58 -3.82 -5.92
CA LEU A 73 9.62 -2.37 -5.67
C LEU A 73 8.58 -1.63 -6.50
N ALA A 74 8.49 -1.91 -7.80
CA ALA A 74 7.50 -1.30 -8.70
C ALA A 74 6.07 -1.57 -8.21
N GLY A 75 5.77 -2.82 -7.82
CA GLY A 75 4.49 -3.19 -7.21
C GLY A 75 4.17 -2.38 -5.95
N ARG A 76 5.17 -2.10 -5.10
CA ARG A 76 5.01 -1.26 -3.90
C ARG A 76 4.76 0.21 -4.21
N ILE A 77 5.40 0.77 -5.24
CA ILE A 77 5.12 2.14 -5.70
C ILE A 77 3.66 2.26 -6.16
N PHE A 78 3.18 1.31 -6.96
CA PHE A 78 1.78 1.32 -7.38
C PHE A 78 0.81 1.06 -6.21
N TYR A 79 1.22 0.27 -5.22
CA TYR A 79 0.44 0.01 -4.01
C TYR A 79 0.25 1.29 -3.17
N THR A 80 1.30 2.08 -2.94
CA THR A 80 1.21 3.34 -2.17
C THR A 80 0.39 4.41 -2.90
N ILE A 81 0.52 4.50 -4.23
CA ILE A 81 -0.33 5.37 -5.07
C ILE A 81 -1.82 4.97 -4.96
N GLY A 82 -2.11 3.68 -4.88
CA GLY A 82 -3.46 3.16 -4.67
C GLY A 82 -4.07 3.59 -3.33
N TYR A 83 -3.26 3.71 -2.27
CA TYR A 83 -3.71 4.20 -0.96
C TYR A 83 -4.04 5.70 -0.96
N SER A 84 -3.26 6.51 -1.67
CA SER A 84 -3.49 7.95 -1.82
C SER A 84 -4.82 8.29 -2.53
N SER A 85 -5.34 7.37 -3.35
CA SER A 85 -6.58 7.58 -4.13
C SER A 85 -7.87 7.41 -3.32
N GLY A 86 -7.84 6.90 -2.08
CA GLY A 86 -9.02 6.80 -1.20
C GLY A 86 -10.04 5.69 -1.52
N ASP A 87 -9.89 4.97 -2.63
CA ASP A 87 -10.76 3.84 -2.99
C ASP A 87 -10.19 2.49 -2.49
N PRO A 88 -10.89 1.75 -1.60
CA PRO A 88 -10.41 0.50 -1.06
C PRO A 88 -10.25 -0.61 -2.11
N LYS A 89 -11.07 -0.59 -3.17
CA LYS A 89 -10.97 -1.57 -4.29
C LYS A 89 -9.70 -1.37 -5.11
N ARG A 90 -9.16 -0.14 -5.20
CA ARG A 90 -7.96 0.16 -6.00
C ARG A 90 -6.65 -0.25 -5.31
N ARG A 91 -6.70 -0.65 -4.03
CA ARG A 91 -5.54 -1.07 -3.24
C ARG A 91 -4.92 -2.38 -3.72
N LEU A 92 -5.75 -3.35 -4.10
CA LEU A 92 -5.29 -4.67 -4.56
C LEU A 92 -4.94 -4.67 -6.05
N THR A 93 -5.75 -4.01 -6.87
CA THR A 93 -5.75 -4.19 -8.34
C THR A 93 -4.55 -3.57 -9.07
N ARG A 94 -3.91 -2.53 -8.52
CA ARG A 94 -2.84 -1.80 -9.23
C ARG A 94 -1.42 -2.24 -8.91
N GLY A 95 -1.16 -2.81 -7.72
CA GLY A 95 0.21 -3.11 -7.29
C GLY A 95 0.35 -4.23 -6.25
N GLY A 96 -0.75 -4.60 -5.57
CA GLY A 96 -0.74 -5.70 -4.60
C GLY A 96 -0.42 -7.04 -5.26
N TYR A 97 -1.12 -7.39 -6.35
CA TYR A 97 -0.88 -8.64 -7.08
C TYR A 97 0.54 -8.73 -7.66
N LEU A 98 1.08 -7.63 -8.18
CA LEU A 98 2.44 -7.59 -8.73
C LEU A 98 3.48 -7.81 -7.64
N SER A 99 3.35 -7.14 -6.49
CA SER A 99 4.26 -7.31 -5.36
C SER A 99 4.16 -8.72 -4.77
N SER A 100 2.96 -9.29 -4.66
CA SER A 100 2.76 -10.67 -4.21
C SER A 100 3.35 -11.70 -5.18
N ALA A 101 3.14 -11.53 -6.49
CA ALA A 101 3.72 -12.41 -7.49
C ALA A 101 5.26 -12.36 -7.48
N ALA A 102 5.84 -11.17 -7.33
CA ALA A 102 7.29 -11.00 -7.19
C ALA A 102 7.83 -11.66 -5.92
N LEU A 103 7.10 -11.58 -4.80
CA LEU A 103 7.49 -12.24 -3.55
C LEU A 103 7.47 -13.77 -3.69
N ILE A 104 6.44 -14.33 -4.31
CA ILE A 104 6.36 -15.77 -4.59
C ILE A 104 7.50 -16.21 -5.51
N GLY A 105 7.77 -15.41 -6.56
CA GLY A 105 8.91 -15.63 -7.44
C GLY A 105 10.23 -15.69 -6.68
N LEU A 106 10.48 -14.71 -5.79
CA LEU A 106 11.67 -14.66 -4.92
C LEU A 106 11.79 -15.85 -3.97
N ILE A 107 10.68 -16.31 -3.39
CA ILE A 107 10.70 -17.49 -2.51
C ILE A 107 11.09 -18.73 -3.31
N LEU A 108 10.52 -18.94 -4.50
CA LEU A 108 10.83 -20.09 -5.34
C LEU A 108 12.29 -20.08 -5.81
N THR A 109 12.81 -18.94 -6.27
CA THR A 109 14.23 -18.83 -6.64
C THR A 109 15.14 -19.01 -5.43
N SER A 110 14.78 -18.49 -4.27
CA SER A 110 15.54 -18.66 -3.01
C SER A 110 15.67 -20.13 -2.63
N THR A 111 14.55 -20.87 -2.60
CA THR A 111 14.57 -22.30 -2.31
C THR A 111 15.41 -23.09 -3.32
N TYR A 112 15.31 -22.76 -4.60
CA TYR A 112 16.12 -23.41 -5.63
C TYR A 112 17.62 -23.12 -5.47
N THR A 113 18.01 -21.88 -5.16
CA THR A 113 19.42 -21.54 -4.90
C THR A 113 19.98 -22.28 -3.69
N VAL A 114 19.18 -22.44 -2.62
CA VAL A 114 19.60 -23.21 -1.44
C VAL A 114 19.80 -24.69 -1.77
N TYR A 115 18.90 -25.28 -2.58
CA TYR A 115 19.08 -26.65 -3.05
C TYR A 115 20.37 -26.83 -3.85
N GLU A 116 20.69 -25.88 -4.74
CA GLU A 116 21.95 -25.86 -5.50
C GLU A 116 23.17 -25.84 -4.57
N PHE A 117 23.16 -25.01 -3.51
CA PHE A 117 24.24 -24.99 -2.52
C PHE A 117 24.42 -26.34 -1.81
N VAL A 118 23.33 -26.95 -1.34
CA VAL A 118 23.41 -28.23 -0.60
C VAL A 118 23.89 -29.37 -1.49
N VAL A 119 23.52 -29.40 -2.77
CA VAL A 119 23.95 -30.43 -3.71
C VAL A 119 25.41 -30.26 -4.14
N GLU A 120 25.90 -29.03 -4.27
CA GLU A 120 27.32 -28.78 -4.55
C GLU A 120 28.25 -29.21 -3.42
N ASP A 121 27.77 -29.19 -2.16
CA ASP A 121 28.54 -29.60 -0.98
C ASP A 121 28.57 -31.13 -0.76
N LEU A 122 27.90 -31.92 -1.62
CA LEU A 122 27.72 -33.38 -1.52
C LEU A 122 28.53 -34.14 -2.58
#